data_AF-A6TQF0-F1
#
_entry.id   AF-A6TQF0-F1
#
_cell.length_a   1.000
_cell.length_b   1.000
_cell.length_c   1.000
_cell.angle_alpha   90.00
_cell.angle_beta   90.00
_cell.angle_gamma   90.00
#
_symmetry.space_group_name_H-M   'P 1'
#
loop_
_entity.id
_entity.type
_entity.pdbx_description
1 polymer ?
#
loop_
_entity_poly.entity_id
_entity_poly.type
_entity_poly.pdbx_seq_one_letter_code
_entity_poly.pdbx_strand_id
1 'polypeptide(L)'
;MALEFDFDRLKDVYTEATNSYEKILIFESQVGKGRYLFMMFVSEEDEESRDLLFLYLRNTNRILNIKMYGNHLKGTFKVYLRENQVEYMTDELQLGNGNGHFSFVNFLNELNDSIPLSIERERKIHTMRKNNSIMKELGAIDESEKKVLIGERRLSVGTPKDKTLRKLYSYTNSSVGEVDKLIVCLKRFNITVAWTTEDRKSEAKSIREILNAIDQ
;
A
#
# COMPACT_ATOMS: atom_id res chain seq x y z
N MET A 1 -5.34 -17.41 -23.45
CA MET A 1 -6.28 -16.28 -23.64
C MET A 1 -6.31 -15.46 -22.34
N ALA A 2 -6.32 -14.13 -22.41
CA ALA A 2 -6.40 -13.31 -21.19
C ALA A 2 -7.87 -13.03 -20.84
N LEU A 3 -8.22 -13.12 -19.55
CA LEU A 3 -9.55 -12.77 -19.04
C LEU A 3 -9.59 -11.27 -18.71
N GLU A 4 -10.53 -10.54 -19.32
CA GLU A 4 -10.79 -9.13 -18.98
C GLU A 4 -11.74 -9.03 -17.79
N PHE A 5 -11.45 -8.13 -16.85
CA PHE A 5 -12.33 -7.80 -15.72
C PHE A 5 -12.11 -6.34 -15.30
N ASP A 6 -13.12 -5.69 -14.70
CA ASP A 6 -13.02 -4.32 -14.18
C ASP A 6 -13.26 -4.33 -12.66
N PHE A 7 -12.24 -3.94 -11.89
CA PHE A 7 -12.35 -3.80 -10.43
C PHE A 7 -12.91 -2.43 -10.03
N ASP A 8 -14.07 -2.08 -10.57
CA ASP A 8 -14.70 -0.76 -10.43
C ASP A 8 -14.98 -0.34 -8.98
N ARG A 9 -15.15 -1.32 -8.07
CA ARG A 9 -15.31 -1.10 -6.62
C ARG A 9 -14.05 -0.53 -5.96
N LEU A 10 -12.89 -0.54 -6.62
CA LEU A 10 -11.68 0.14 -6.13
C LEU A 10 -11.83 1.66 -6.09
N LYS A 11 -12.80 2.25 -6.80
CA LYS A 11 -12.90 3.71 -6.99
C LYS A 11 -12.84 4.52 -5.68
N ASP A 12 -13.61 4.13 -4.68
CA ASP A 12 -13.75 4.92 -3.46
C ASP A 12 -12.47 4.86 -2.64
N VAL A 13 -11.94 3.66 -2.38
CA VAL A 13 -10.69 3.46 -1.64
C VAL A 13 -9.45 3.95 -2.40
N TYR A 14 -9.47 3.94 -3.73
CA TYR A 14 -8.42 4.54 -4.56
C TYR A 14 -8.42 6.07 -4.42
N THR A 15 -9.62 6.68 -4.42
CA THR A 15 -9.79 8.12 -4.22
C THR A 15 -9.31 8.53 -2.83
N GLU A 16 -9.70 7.79 -1.78
CA GLU A 16 -9.20 7.98 -0.42
C GLU A 16 -7.67 7.87 -0.34
N ALA A 17 -7.09 6.83 -0.95
CA ALA A 17 -5.66 6.64 -1.00
C ALA A 17 -4.93 7.80 -1.70
N THR A 18 -5.46 8.27 -2.83
CA THR A 18 -4.89 9.38 -3.60
C THR A 18 -4.91 10.69 -2.81
N ASN A 19 -5.92 10.89 -1.95
CA ASN A 19 -6.02 12.08 -1.10
C ASN A 19 -5.26 11.97 0.24
N SER A 20 -4.84 10.76 0.62
CA SER A 20 -4.10 10.52 1.86
C SER A 20 -2.64 11.00 1.82
N TYR A 21 -1.98 11.09 2.98
CA TYR A 21 -0.56 11.42 3.08
C TYR A 21 0.35 10.24 2.74
N GLU A 22 -0.05 9.02 3.08
CA GLU A 22 0.71 7.80 2.82
C GLU A 22 0.70 7.39 1.35
N LYS A 23 -0.27 7.87 0.55
CA LYS A 23 -0.42 7.58 -0.89
C LYS A 23 -0.36 6.08 -1.22
N ILE A 24 -1.04 5.28 -0.41
CA ILE A 24 -1.16 3.83 -0.59
C ILE A 24 -2.61 3.44 -0.47
N LEU A 25 -3.08 2.50 -1.29
CA LEU A 25 -4.27 1.72 -1.04
C LEU A 25 -3.81 0.38 -0.47
N ILE A 26 -4.33 -0.01 0.70
CA ILE A 26 -4.01 -1.30 1.30
C ILE A 26 -5.14 -1.79 2.19
N PHE A 27 -5.63 -3.00 1.93
CA PHE A 27 -6.65 -3.66 2.75
C PHE A 27 -6.61 -5.18 2.58
N GLU A 28 -7.12 -5.88 3.58
CA GLU A 28 -7.33 -7.33 3.52
C GLU A 28 -8.76 -7.63 3.08
N SER A 29 -8.92 -8.64 2.23
CA SER A 29 -10.21 -9.20 1.83
C SER A 29 -10.20 -10.73 1.93
N GLN A 30 -11.38 -11.32 2.09
CA GLN A 30 -11.57 -12.76 2.12
C GLN A 30 -12.79 -13.14 1.26
N VAL A 31 -12.60 -14.10 0.35
CA VAL A 31 -13.67 -14.72 -0.44
C VAL A 31 -13.54 -16.24 -0.29
N GLY A 32 -14.59 -16.87 0.22
CA GLY A 32 -14.52 -18.28 0.63
C GLY A 32 -13.35 -18.52 1.61
N LYS A 33 -12.43 -19.41 1.22
CA LYS A 33 -11.18 -19.67 1.96
C LYS A 33 -9.99 -18.81 1.52
N GLY A 34 -10.08 -18.16 0.36
CA GLY A 34 -9.02 -17.34 -0.18
C GLY A 34 -8.83 -16.07 0.65
N ARG A 35 -7.58 -15.70 0.90
CA ARG A 35 -7.21 -14.55 1.72
C ARG A 35 -6.29 -13.64 0.95
N TYR A 36 -6.75 -12.41 0.74
CA TYR A 36 -6.15 -11.48 -0.19
C TYR A 36 -5.68 -10.22 0.54
N LEU A 37 -4.49 -9.74 0.21
CA LEU A 37 -4.04 -8.40 0.58
C LEU A 37 -3.92 -7.59 -0.71
N PHE A 38 -4.79 -6.60 -0.85
CA PHE A 38 -4.77 -5.64 -1.95
C PHE A 38 -3.79 -4.53 -1.61
N MET A 39 -2.93 -4.16 -2.55
CA MET A 39 -2.01 -3.04 -2.42
C MET A 39 -1.88 -2.28 -3.74
N MET A 40 -1.88 -0.95 -3.67
CA MET A 40 -1.47 -0.07 -4.76
C MET A 40 -0.67 1.11 -4.19
N PHE A 41 0.32 1.58 -4.94
CA PHE A 41 1.09 2.78 -4.61
C PHE A 41 0.66 3.90 -5.55
N VAL A 42 0.07 4.96 -5.01
CA VAL A 42 -0.67 5.96 -5.79
C VAL A 42 -0.02 7.35 -5.74
N SER A 43 1.23 7.46 -5.27
CA SER A 43 1.95 8.73 -5.37
C SER A 43 2.30 9.03 -6.83
N GLU A 44 2.45 10.32 -7.14
CA GLU A 44 2.90 10.75 -8.47
C GLU A 44 4.32 10.26 -8.78
N GLU A 45 5.17 10.09 -7.76
CA GLU A 45 6.54 9.58 -7.91
C GLU A 45 6.62 8.04 -8.03
N ASP A 46 5.50 7.34 -7.83
CA ASP A 46 5.40 5.88 -7.93
C ASP A 46 5.16 5.43 -9.39
N GLU A 47 5.67 6.16 -10.40
CA GLU A 47 5.30 6.02 -11.83
C GLU A 47 5.29 4.58 -12.35
N GLU A 48 6.32 3.78 -12.05
CA GLU A 48 6.44 2.39 -12.51
C GLU A 48 5.40 1.44 -11.90
N SER A 49 4.86 1.81 -10.73
CA SER A 49 3.95 0.97 -9.93
C SER A 49 2.53 1.53 -9.80
N ARG A 50 2.29 2.76 -10.28
CA ARG A 50 1.02 3.48 -10.11
C ARG A 50 -0.16 2.77 -10.76
N ASP A 51 0.12 2.09 -11.86
CA ASP A 51 -0.87 1.31 -12.62
C ASP A 51 -0.81 -0.19 -12.28
N LEU A 52 -0.16 -0.57 -11.18
CA LEU A 52 -0.09 -1.96 -10.71
C LEU A 52 -1.00 -2.17 -9.50
N LEU A 53 -1.87 -3.17 -9.62
CA LEU A 53 -2.52 -3.80 -8.49
C LEU A 53 -1.65 -4.96 -8.03
N PHE A 54 -1.15 -4.85 -6.80
CA PHE A 54 -0.49 -5.95 -6.13
C PHE A 54 -1.54 -6.73 -5.32
N LEU A 55 -1.71 -7.99 -5.67
CA LEU A 55 -2.60 -8.91 -4.97
C LEU A 55 -1.77 -10.00 -4.32
N TYR A 56 -1.61 -9.94 -3.00
CA TYR A 56 -0.91 -10.98 -2.26
C TYR A 56 -1.91 -12.06 -1.80
N LEU A 57 -1.66 -13.28 -2.27
CA LEU A 57 -2.39 -14.51 -2.03
C LEU A 57 -1.79 -15.19 -0.80
N ARG A 58 -2.48 -15.14 0.34
CA ARG A 58 -1.92 -15.50 1.64
C ARG A 58 -1.73 -17.00 1.80
N ASN A 59 -2.67 -17.81 1.32
CA ASN A 59 -2.62 -19.26 1.50
C ASN A 59 -1.50 -19.88 0.64
N THR A 60 -1.29 -19.32 -0.56
CA THR A 60 -0.26 -19.78 -1.51
C THR A 60 1.06 -19.03 -1.38
N ASN A 61 1.11 -17.96 -0.59
CA ASN A 61 2.26 -17.07 -0.41
C ASN A 61 2.81 -16.51 -1.74
N ARG A 62 1.92 -16.02 -2.61
CA ARG A 62 2.27 -15.47 -3.93
C ARG A 62 1.82 -14.04 -4.07
N ILE A 63 2.65 -13.22 -4.70
CA ILE A 63 2.26 -11.85 -5.09
C ILE A 63 1.97 -11.85 -6.59
N LEU A 64 0.79 -11.35 -6.96
CA LEU A 64 0.46 -11.04 -8.34
C LEU A 64 0.66 -9.56 -8.61
N ASN A 65 1.44 -9.25 -9.65
CA ASN A 65 1.58 -7.90 -10.18
C ASN A 65 0.62 -7.78 -11.36
N ILE A 66 -0.54 -7.17 -11.14
CA ILE A 66 -1.61 -7.08 -12.13
C ILE A 66 -1.61 -5.66 -12.70
N LYS A 67 -1.32 -5.53 -14.00
CA LYS A 67 -1.38 -4.23 -14.67
C LYS A 67 -2.84 -3.82 -14.88
N MET A 68 -3.17 -2.63 -14.44
CA MET A 68 -4.46 -1.99 -14.64
C MET A 68 -4.43 -1.00 -15.80
N TYR A 69 -5.60 -0.79 -16.38
CA TYR A 69 -5.85 0.08 -17.51
C TYR A 69 -7.14 0.87 -17.28
N GLY A 70 -7.24 2.03 -17.93
CA GLY A 70 -8.41 2.90 -17.84
C GLY A 70 -8.14 4.14 -17.01
N ASN A 71 -9.22 4.89 -16.73
CA ASN A 71 -9.15 6.09 -15.92
C ASN A 71 -9.56 5.77 -14.48
N HIS A 72 -8.57 5.48 -13.63
CA HIS A 72 -8.78 5.12 -12.22
C HIS A 72 -9.54 6.21 -11.44
N LEU A 73 -9.29 7.50 -11.74
CA LEU A 73 -9.99 8.62 -11.12
C LEU A 73 -11.49 8.68 -11.49
N LYS A 74 -11.86 8.13 -12.66
CA LYS A 74 -13.27 7.99 -13.08
C LYS A 74 -13.91 6.67 -12.65
N GLY A 75 -13.14 5.76 -12.05
CA GLY A 75 -13.65 4.48 -11.56
C GLY A 75 -13.45 3.30 -12.50
N THR A 76 -12.58 3.39 -13.50
CA THR A 76 -12.30 2.28 -14.43
C THR A 76 -10.95 1.67 -14.09
N PHE A 77 -10.95 0.41 -13.65
CA PHE A 77 -9.80 -0.38 -13.19
C PHE A 77 -9.73 -1.71 -13.95
N LYS A 78 -9.60 -1.63 -15.27
CA LYS A 78 -9.57 -2.81 -16.14
C LYS A 78 -8.29 -3.58 -15.99
N VAL A 79 -8.40 -4.91 -15.89
CA VAL A 79 -7.27 -5.83 -15.85
C VAL A 79 -7.41 -6.89 -16.94
N TYR A 80 -6.26 -7.42 -17.37
CA TYR A 80 -6.18 -8.56 -18.27
C TYR A 80 -5.40 -9.68 -17.58
N LEU A 81 -6.12 -10.62 -16.99
CA LEU A 81 -5.55 -11.72 -16.22
C LEU A 81 -5.05 -12.82 -17.15
N ARG A 82 -3.78 -13.19 -17.00
CA ARG A 82 -3.16 -14.30 -17.73
C ARG A 82 -3.59 -15.64 -17.12
N GLU A 83 -3.49 -16.72 -17.88
CA GLU A 83 -3.86 -18.07 -17.44
C GLU A 83 -3.18 -18.45 -16.11
N ASN A 84 -1.88 -18.19 -15.97
CA ASN A 84 -1.17 -18.46 -14.72
C ASN A 84 -1.68 -17.61 -13.54
N GLN A 85 -2.13 -16.38 -13.76
CA GLN A 85 -2.72 -15.56 -12.69
C GLN A 85 -4.10 -16.11 -12.28
N VAL A 86 -4.90 -16.55 -13.24
CA VAL A 86 -6.18 -17.22 -13.00
C VAL A 86 -5.98 -18.49 -12.17
N GLU A 87 -4.99 -19.32 -12.54
CA GLU A 87 -4.61 -20.50 -11.78
C GLU A 87 -4.20 -20.15 -10.36
N TYR A 88 -3.31 -19.18 -10.16
CA TYR A 88 -2.83 -18.82 -8.81
C TYR A 88 -3.96 -18.29 -7.93
N MET A 89 -4.87 -17.48 -8.47
CA MET A 89 -6.05 -17.00 -7.74
C MET A 89 -7.03 -18.13 -7.42
N THR A 90 -7.12 -19.15 -8.28
CA THR A 90 -7.96 -20.34 -8.04
C THR A 90 -7.34 -21.23 -6.96
N ASP A 91 -6.03 -21.46 -6.99
CA ASP A 91 -5.30 -22.22 -5.97
C ASP A 91 -5.44 -21.58 -4.58
N GLU A 92 -5.46 -20.24 -4.52
CA GLU A 92 -5.66 -19.49 -3.28
C GLU A 92 -6.98 -19.83 -2.57
N LEU A 93 -8.02 -20.19 -3.32
CA LEU A 93 -9.32 -20.60 -2.79
C LEU A 93 -9.29 -21.98 -2.11
N GLN A 94 -8.22 -22.76 -2.28
CA GLN A 94 -8.05 -24.10 -1.69
C GLN A 94 -9.30 -24.98 -1.89
N LEU A 95 -9.83 -24.96 -3.12
CA LEU A 95 -11.01 -25.74 -3.48
C LEU A 95 -10.69 -27.23 -3.34
N GLY A 96 -11.51 -27.95 -2.59
CA GLY A 96 -11.40 -29.40 -2.47
C GLY A 96 -12.11 -30.12 -3.61
N ASN A 97 -11.93 -31.43 -3.70
CA ASN A 97 -12.73 -32.28 -4.58
C ASN A 97 -14.19 -32.26 -4.10
N GLY A 98 -15.04 -31.55 -4.84
CA GLY A 98 -16.47 -31.46 -4.58
C GLY A 98 -17.25 -31.47 -5.89
N ASN A 99 -18.57 -31.70 -5.81
CA ASN A 99 -19.45 -31.80 -6.98
C ASN A 99 -19.92 -30.44 -7.52
N GLY A 100 -19.39 -29.33 -7.00
CA GLY A 100 -19.77 -27.98 -7.42
C GLY A 100 -19.03 -27.53 -8.68
N HIS A 101 -19.71 -26.81 -9.57
CA HIS A 101 -19.05 -26.11 -10.67
C HIS A 101 -18.48 -24.78 -10.17
N PHE A 102 -17.16 -24.63 -10.23
CA PHE A 102 -16.48 -23.35 -9.98
C PHE A 102 -16.58 -22.44 -11.21
N SER A 103 -16.97 -21.18 -10.99
CA SER A 103 -16.94 -20.13 -12.01
C SER A 103 -15.98 -19.04 -11.57
N PHE A 104 -14.86 -18.90 -12.29
CA PHE A 104 -13.86 -17.89 -11.99
C PHE A 104 -14.41 -16.46 -12.13
N VAL A 105 -15.32 -16.22 -13.06
CA VAL A 105 -15.97 -14.91 -13.25
C VAL A 105 -16.83 -14.55 -12.03
N ASN A 106 -17.59 -15.51 -11.48
CA ASN A 106 -18.38 -15.27 -10.27
C ASN A 106 -17.46 -14.98 -9.08
N PHE A 107 -16.37 -15.71 -8.95
CA PHE A 107 -15.34 -15.42 -7.95
C PHE A 107 -14.76 -14.01 -8.08
N LEU A 108 -14.46 -13.54 -9.30
CA LEU A 108 -13.98 -12.17 -9.49
C LEU A 108 -15.02 -11.13 -9.09
N ASN A 109 -16.31 -11.36 -9.39
CA ASN A 109 -17.39 -10.49 -8.93
C ASN A 109 -17.48 -10.46 -7.40
N GLU A 110 -17.42 -11.62 -6.73
CA GLU A 110 -17.40 -11.70 -5.27
C GLU A 110 -16.17 -11.00 -4.66
N LEU A 111 -15.01 -11.15 -5.30
CA LEU A 111 -13.78 -10.47 -4.89
C LEU A 111 -13.89 -8.96 -5.09
N ASN A 112 -14.50 -8.49 -6.17
CA ASN A 112 -14.76 -7.07 -6.40
C ASN A 112 -15.75 -6.51 -5.36
N ASP A 113 -16.84 -7.23 -5.10
CA ASP A 113 -17.84 -6.82 -4.10
C ASP A 113 -17.32 -6.86 -2.65
N SER A 114 -16.25 -7.64 -2.40
CA SER A 114 -15.58 -7.67 -1.10
C SER A 114 -14.71 -6.43 -0.80
N ILE A 115 -14.48 -5.58 -1.80
CA ILE A 115 -13.68 -4.36 -1.65
C ILE A 115 -14.47 -3.37 -0.77
N PRO A 116 -13.87 -2.85 0.32
CA PRO A 116 -14.57 -1.95 1.21
C PRO A 116 -14.82 -0.59 0.52
N LEU A 117 -15.93 0.07 0.88
CA LEU A 117 -16.23 1.43 0.39
C LEU A 117 -15.28 2.49 0.97
N SER A 118 -14.74 2.23 2.17
CA SER A 118 -13.75 3.09 2.83
C SER A 118 -12.84 2.27 3.73
N ILE A 119 -11.63 2.78 4.00
CA ILE A 119 -10.69 2.11 4.91
C ILE A 119 -10.37 3.07 6.05
N GLU A 120 -10.79 2.70 7.26
CA GLU A 120 -10.42 3.45 8.46
C GLU A 120 -8.90 3.61 8.55
N ARG A 121 -8.45 4.84 8.79
CA ARG A 121 -7.04 5.19 8.68
C ARG A 121 -6.15 4.45 9.66
N GLU A 122 -6.56 4.31 10.91
CA GLU A 122 -5.82 3.53 11.92
C GLU A 122 -5.70 2.06 11.48
N ARG A 123 -6.78 1.46 10.97
CA ARG A 123 -6.78 0.10 10.42
C ARG A 123 -5.85 -0.02 9.21
N LYS A 124 -5.80 0.99 8.34
CA LYS A 124 -4.90 1.04 7.18
C LYS A 124 -3.44 1.05 7.60
N ILE A 125 -3.06 1.95 8.52
CA ILE A 125 -1.69 2.04 9.04
C ILE A 125 -1.32 0.76 9.80
N HIS A 126 -2.24 0.18 10.57
CA HIS A 126 -2.03 -1.12 11.19
C HIS A 126 -1.76 -2.21 10.13
N THR A 127 -2.54 -2.25 9.06
CA THR A 127 -2.37 -3.18 7.95
C THR A 127 -1.02 -2.97 7.25
N MET A 128 -0.58 -1.73 7.06
CA MET A 128 0.76 -1.41 6.54
C MET A 128 1.86 -2.00 7.44
N ARG A 129 1.80 -1.71 8.75
CA ARG A 129 2.78 -2.18 9.73
C ARG A 129 2.84 -3.71 9.78
N LYS A 130 1.68 -4.38 9.82
CA LYS A 130 1.55 -5.85 9.79
C LYS A 130 2.17 -6.47 8.53
N ASN A 131 2.14 -5.77 7.41
CA ASN A 131 2.58 -6.25 6.11
C ASN A 131 3.85 -5.56 5.59
N ASN A 132 4.63 -4.98 6.50
CA ASN A 132 5.80 -4.19 6.15
C ASN A 132 6.86 -4.97 5.36
N SER A 133 6.99 -6.28 5.60
CA SER A 133 7.90 -7.15 4.82
C SER A 133 7.52 -7.22 3.34
N ILE A 134 6.22 -7.37 3.05
CA ILE A 134 5.70 -7.42 1.69
C ILE A 134 5.82 -6.04 1.04
N MET A 135 5.46 -4.98 1.76
CA MET A 135 5.61 -3.61 1.25
C MET A 135 7.06 -3.29 0.87
N LYS A 136 8.03 -3.79 1.64
CA LYS A 136 9.45 -3.68 1.33
C LYS A 136 9.81 -4.41 0.03
N GLU A 137 9.34 -5.65 -0.15
CA GLU A 137 9.57 -6.44 -1.36
C GLU A 137 9.05 -5.72 -2.63
N LEU A 138 7.95 -4.98 -2.49
CA LEU A 138 7.31 -4.25 -3.59
C LEU A 138 7.90 -2.85 -3.86
N GLY A 139 8.97 -2.45 -3.16
CA GLY A 139 9.58 -1.13 -3.36
C GLY A 139 8.70 0.05 -2.92
N ALA A 140 7.71 -0.22 -2.05
CA ALA A 140 6.82 0.80 -1.50
C ALA A 140 7.52 1.78 -0.56
N ILE A 141 8.68 1.38 -0.03
CA ILE A 141 9.40 2.10 1.02
C ILE A 141 10.84 2.33 0.56
N ASP A 142 11.23 3.59 0.53
CA ASP A 142 12.58 4.02 0.16
C ASP A 142 13.63 3.58 1.20
N GLU A 143 14.83 3.20 0.74
CA GLU A 143 15.95 2.74 1.59
C GLU A 143 15.47 1.84 2.74
N SER A 144 14.75 0.78 2.41
CA SER A 144 13.98 -0.06 3.36
C SER A 144 14.80 -0.71 4.48
N GLU A 145 16.12 -0.74 4.33
CA GLU A 145 17.11 -1.16 5.33
C GLU A 145 17.38 -0.10 6.41
N LYS A 146 17.17 1.18 6.10
CA LYS A 146 17.31 2.30 7.05
C LYS A 146 15.99 2.51 7.79
N LYS A 147 15.91 2.09 9.05
CA LYS A 147 14.66 2.04 9.84
C LYS A 147 14.65 2.99 11.04
N VAL A 148 15.81 3.50 11.42
CA VAL A 148 15.97 4.38 12.58
C VAL A 148 15.86 5.83 12.11
N LEU A 149 14.83 6.55 12.58
CA LEU A 149 14.65 7.98 12.33
C LEU A 149 15.70 8.76 13.14
N ILE A 150 16.53 9.58 12.48
CA ILE A 150 17.62 10.34 13.14
C ILE A 150 17.42 11.86 13.11
N GLY A 151 16.39 12.33 12.42
CA GLY A 151 16.00 13.73 12.42
C GLY A 151 15.57 14.24 11.05
N GLU A 152 15.55 15.55 10.97
CA GLU A 152 15.11 16.34 9.83
C GLU A 152 16.29 16.83 8.99
N ARG A 153 16.04 17.04 7.70
CA ARG A 153 17.03 17.55 6.74
C ARG A 153 16.35 18.47 5.75
N ARG A 154 16.83 19.71 5.65
CA ARG A 154 16.33 20.66 4.65
C ARG A 154 16.73 20.22 3.25
N LEU A 155 15.78 20.27 2.31
CA LEU A 155 16.05 20.00 0.90
C LEU A 155 16.50 21.28 0.20
N SER A 156 17.66 21.22 -0.46
CA SER A 156 18.16 22.30 -1.30
C SER A 156 17.53 22.30 -2.71
N VAL A 157 17.05 21.13 -3.16
CA VAL A 157 16.43 20.91 -4.47
C VAL A 157 15.30 19.90 -4.33
N GLY A 158 14.22 20.07 -5.09
CA GLY A 158 13.06 19.18 -5.09
C GLY A 158 12.15 19.35 -3.87
N THR A 159 11.23 18.40 -3.71
CA THR A 159 10.23 18.34 -2.64
C THR A 159 10.36 17.04 -1.83
N PRO A 160 9.84 16.98 -0.59
CA PRO A 160 9.86 15.76 0.21
C PRO A 160 9.05 14.65 -0.48
N LYS A 161 9.71 13.51 -0.70
CA LYS A 161 9.15 12.34 -1.40
C LYS A 161 8.18 11.56 -0.51
N ASP A 162 7.04 11.16 -1.08
CA ASP A 162 6.00 10.41 -0.37
C ASP A 162 6.52 9.05 0.12
N LYS A 163 7.29 8.31 -0.68
CA LYS A 163 7.91 7.02 -0.29
C LYS A 163 8.81 7.17 0.93
N THR A 164 9.56 8.27 1.03
CA THR A 164 10.44 8.55 2.18
C THR A 164 9.62 8.91 3.41
N LEU A 165 8.57 9.74 3.26
CA LEU A 165 7.71 10.15 4.37
C LEU A 165 6.82 9.01 4.88
N ARG A 166 6.40 8.11 3.98
CA ARG A 166 5.61 6.91 4.28
C ARG A 166 6.29 6.00 5.31
N LYS A 167 7.63 6.02 5.41
CA LYS A 167 8.40 5.32 6.44
C LYS A 167 8.02 5.72 7.85
N LEU A 168 7.56 6.96 8.05
CA LEU A 168 7.10 7.43 9.36
C LEU A 168 5.95 6.57 9.87
N TYR A 169 5.02 6.16 9.00
CA TYR A 169 3.95 5.25 9.40
C TYR A 169 4.44 3.84 9.72
N SER A 170 5.41 3.32 8.96
CA SER A 170 5.85 1.93 9.07
C SER A 170 6.86 1.67 10.18
N TYR A 171 7.76 2.62 10.47
CA TYR A 171 8.93 2.40 11.32
C TYR A 171 8.96 3.23 12.60
N THR A 172 7.95 4.07 12.85
CA THR A 172 7.85 4.82 14.11
C THR A 172 6.69 4.31 14.95
N ASN A 173 6.86 4.36 16.28
CA ASN A 173 5.82 4.01 17.24
C ASN A 173 4.95 5.22 17.64
N SER A 174 4.68 6.12 16.70
CA SER A 174 3.86 7.32 16.92
C SER A 174 2.42 7.11 16.47
N SER A 175 1.53 7.94 17.00
CA SER A 175 0.14 7.96 16.54
C SER A 175 0.03 8.48 15.11
N VAL A 176 -1.02 8.08 14.39
CA VAL A 176 -1.24 8.53 12.99
C VAL A 176 -1.32 10.06 12.93
N GLY A 177 -2.02 10.68 13.89
CA GLY A 177 -2.15 12.13 13.94
C GLY A 177 -0.83 12.88 14.20
N GLU A 178 0.12 12.31 14.93
CA GLU A 178 1.46 12.91 15.08
C GLU A 178 2.28 12.80 13.79
N VAL A 179 2.22 11.65 13.11
CA VAL A 179 2.87 11.47 11.82
C VAL A 179 2.31 12.47 10.80
N ASP A 180 1.00 12.65 10.75
CA ASP A 180 0.33 13.60 9.86
C ASP A 180 0.84 15.03 10.07
N LYS A 181 0.82 15.49 11.32
CA LYS A 181 1.31 16.81 11.69
C LYS A 181 2.74 17.01 11.21
N LEU A 182 3.59 16.00 11.44
CA LEU A 182 4.97 16.07 10.99
C LEU A 182 5.07 16.13 9.46
N ILE A 183 4.35 15.29 8.72
CA ILE A 183 4.34 15.30 7.25
C ILE A 183 3.89 16.66 6.71
N VAL A 184 2.86 17.27 7.30
CA VAL A 184 2.39 18.62 6.94
C VAL A 184 3.50 19.65 7.14
N CYS A 185 4.15 19.66 8.30
CA CYS A 185 5.26 20.58 8.59
C CYS A 185 6.45 20.37 7.63
N LEU A 186 6.84 19.11 7.41
CA LEU A 186 7.93 18.74 6.51
C LEU A 186 7.68 19.25 5.08
N LYS A 187 6.47 19.01 4.53
CA LYS A 187 6.10 19.51 3.20
C LYS A 187 6.03 21.04 3.16
N ARG A 188 5.46 21.69 4.19
CA ARG A 188 5.36 23.15 4.28
C ARG A 188 6.71 23.84 4.21
N PHE A 189 7.72 23.29 4.88
CA PHE A 189 9.04 23.91 5.01
C PHE A 189 10.11 23.37 4.05
N ASN A 190 9.72 22.48 3.12
CA ASN A 190 10.62 21.78 2.22
C ASN A 190 11.75 21.02 2.97
N ILE A 191 11.34 20.29 4.00
CA ILE A 191 12.20 19.48 4.86
C ILE A 191 11.83 18.01 4.67
N THR A 192 12.82 17.12 4.64
CA THR A 192 12.62 15.67 4.69
C THR A 192 13.15 15.10 6.00
N VAL A 193 13.02 13.79 6.19
CA VAL A 193 13.59 13.06 7.32
C VAL A 193 14.76 12.21 6.89
N ALA A 194 15.75 12.10 7.77
CA ALA A 194 16.91 11.25 7.62
C ALA A 194 16.71 9.95 8.40
N TRP A 195 17.12 8.84 7.78
CA TRP A 195 17.02 7.50 8.32
C TRP A 195 18.41 6.86 8.38
N THR A 196 18.62 5.96 9.33
CA THR A 196 19.83 5.14 9.48
C THR A 196 19.47 3.69 9.80
N THR A 197 20.47 2.82 9.85
CA THR A 197 20.34 1.39 10.16
C THR A 197 20.27 1.12 11.68
N GLU A 198 19.80 -0.06 12.07
CA GLU A 198 19.55 -0.42 13.48
C GLU A 198 20.80 -0.41 14.38
N ASP A 199 22.00 -0.55 13.82
CA ASP A 199 23.26 -0.43 14.55
C ASP A 199 23.48 0.97 15.16
N ARG A 200 22.81 2.00 14.63
CA ARG A 200 22.87 3.39 15.12
C ARG A 200 21.62 3.80 15.89
N LYS A 201 20.91 2.84 16.50
CA LYS A 201 19.67 3.09 17.27
C LYS A 201 19.83 4.07 18.42
N SER A 202 21.03 4.26 18.97
CA SER A 202 21.31 5.28 19.98
C SER A 202 21.08 6.72 19.48
N GLU A 203 21.04 6.95 18.17
CA GLU A 203 20.77 8.25 17.55
C GLU A 203 19.29 8.46 17.22
N ALA A 204 18.43 7.51 17.60
CA ALA A 204 17.01 7.57 17.28
C ALA A 204 16.35 8.82 17.87
N LYS A 205 15.67 9.57 17.00
CA LYS A 205 14.78 10.67 17.39
C LYS A 205 13.33 10.24 17.31
N SER A 206 12.52 10.74 18.23
CA SER A 206 11.07 10.61 18.19
C SER A 206 10.44 11.66 17.27
N ILE A 207 9.23 11.38 16.78
CA ILE A 207 8.46 12.37 15.99
C ILE A 207 8.21 13.65 16.78
N ARG A 208 7.98 13.56 18.10
CA ARG A 208 7.73 14.73 18.96
C ARG A 208 8.95 15.64 19.05
N GLU A 209 10.15 15.07 19.19
CA GLU A 209 11.40 15.86 19.20
C GLU A 209 11.58 16.63 17.90
N ILE A 210 11.29 16.00 16.75
CA ILE A 210 11.41 16.64 15.45
C ILE A 210 10.33 17.72 15.27
N LEU A 211 9.08 17.45 15.65
CA LEU A 211 8.00 18.45 15.61
C LEU A 211 8.38 19.70 16.41
N ASN A 212 8.85 19.53 17.65
CA ASN A 212 9.27 20.64 18.49
C ASN A 212 10.45 21.44 17.91
N ALA A 213 11.32 20.80 17.13
CA ALA A 213 12.45 21.46 16.48
C ALA A 213 12.03 22.25 15.22
N ILE A 214 10.96 21.85 14.54
CA ILE A 214 10.46 22.51 13.33
C ILE A 214 9.50 23.68 13.66
N ASP A 215 8.83 23.63 14.81
CA ASP A 215 7.92 24.69 15.27
C ASP A 215 8.63 25.89 15.93
N GLN A 216 9.96 25.88 16.04
CA GLN A 216 10.81 26.99 16.53
C GLN A 216 11.39 27.80 15.36
#